data_AF-A0A060BVW5-F1
#
_entry.id   AF-A0A060BVW5-F1
#
_cell.length_a   1.000
_cell.length_b   1.000
_cell.length_c   1.000
_cell.angle_alpha   90.00
_cell.angle_beta   90.00
_cell.angle_gamma   90.00
#
_symmetry.space_group_name_H-M   'P 1'
#
loop_
_entity.id
_entity.type
_entity.pdbx_description
1 polymer ?
#
loop_
_entity_poly.entity_id
_entity_poly.type
_entity_poly.pdbx_seq_one_letter_code
_entity_poly.pdbx_strand_id
1 'polypeptide(L)'
;MRRCRWPYYTPHWSSRQRTAARYTVDADGLELRIDADTPPWAPEIDGDVRCSHVQTGQLSGPVGSPVGQHRFRPGLVVREAQPERRLWLPQHG
;
A
#
# COMPACT_ATOMS: atom_id res chain seq x y z
N MET A 1 -5.06 -19.37 -8.44
CA MET A 1 -5.54 -18.67 -7.22
C MET A 1 -5.92 -17.24 -7.59
N ARG A 2 -7.18 -16.81 -7.36
CA ARG A 2 -7.54 -15.38 -7.49
C ARG A 2 -6.77 -14.60 -6.43
N ARG A 3 -6.02 -13.56 -6.84
CA ARG A 3 -5.36 -12.65 -5.91
C ARG A 3 -6.43 -11.81 -5.21
N CYS A 4 -6.74 -12.13 -3.97
CA CYS A 4 -7.73 -11.39 -3.15
C CYS A 4 -7.14 -10.21 -2.37
N ARG A 5 -5.81 -10.01 -2.43
CA ARG A 5 -5.08 -8.99 -1.67
C ARG A 5 -4.11 -8.18 -2.52
N TRP A 6 -3.90 -6.94 -2.09
CA TRP A 6 -2.92 -5.99 -2.62
C TRP A 6 -1.85 -5.74 -1.54
N PRO A 7 -0.70 -6.43 -1.60
CA PRO A 7 0.29 -6.44 -0.52
C PRO A 7 1.26 -5.25 -0.61
N TYR A 8 0.71 -4.05 -0.80
CA TYR A 8 1.48 -2.83 -0.90
C TYR A 8 0.79 -1.72 -0.11
N TYR A 9 1.53 -1.03 0.75
CA TYR A 9 1.01 0.14 1.47
C TYR A 9 1.04 1.38 0.58
N THR A 10 -0.13 1.81 0.10
CA THR A 10 -0.30 3.07 -0.67
C THR A 10 0.83 3.36 -1.69
N PRO A 11 1.21 2.38 -2.55
CA PRO A 11 2.41 2.46 -3.40
C PRO A 11 2.47 3.68 -4.32
N HIS A 12 1.31 4.24 -4.65
CA HIS A 12 1.18 5.42 -5.48
C HIS A 12 1.80 6.68 -4.86
N TRP A 13 1.89 6.81 -3.54
CA TRP A 13 2.58 7.94 -2.89
C TRP A 13 4.11 7.77 -2.81
N SER A 14 4.62 6.57 -3.12
CA SER A 14 6.03 6.21 -3.00
C SER A 14 6.45 5.34 -4.19
N SER A 15 6.77 4.06 -3.95
CA SER A 15 6.97 3.07 -4.98
C SER A 15 6.44 1.71 -4.53
N ARG A 16 6.12 0.83 -5.47
CA ARG A 16 5.72 -0.55 -5.18
C ARG A 16 6.83 -1.34 -4.49
N GLN A 17 8.09 -1.04 -4.84
CA GLN A 17 9.26 -1.69 -4.24
C GLN A 17 9.38 -1.40 -2.73
N ARG A 18 9.25 -0.13 -2.31
CA ARG A 18 9.41 0.26 -0.89
C ARG A 18 8.23 -0.11 -0.01
N THR A 19 7.08 -0.36 -0.62
CA THR A 19 5.81 -0.55 0.08
C THR A 19 5.36 -2.01 0.12
N ALA A 20 6.16 -2.91 -0.47
CA ALA A 20 5.89 -4.34 -0.48
C ALA A 20 5.83 -4.90 0.94
N ALA A 21 4.70 -5.52 1.27
CA ALA A 21 4.52 -6.17 2.56
C ALA A 21 5.43 -7.40 2.70
N ARG A 22 5.99 -7.58 3.89
CA ARG A 22 6.63 -8.82 4.33
C ARG A 22 5.59 -9.65 5.06
N TYR A 23 5.16 -10.76 4.47
CA TYR A 23 4.05 -11.54 5.01
C TYR A 23 4.13 -13.02 4.64
N THR A 24 3.58 -13.87 5.49
CA THR A 24 3.33 -15.30 5.25
C THR A 24 1.83 -15.55 5.27
N VAL A 25 1.39 -16.57 4.51
CA VAL A 25 0.02 -17.08 4.59
C VAL A 25 0.07 -18.59 4.61
N ASP A 26 -0.47 -19.17 5.66
CA ASP A 26 -0.53 -20.61 5.90
C ASP A 26 -1.90 -21.00 6.49
N ALA A 27 -1.96 -22.16 7.15
CA ALA A 27 -3.17 -22.67 7.77
C ALA A 27 -3.61 -21.86 9.01
N ASP A 28 -2.67 -21.18 9.68
CA ASP A 28 -2.93 -20.41 10.90
C ASP A 28 -3.37 -18.97 10.58
N GLY A 29 -3.06 -18.50 9.37
CA GLY A 29 -3.67 -17.30 8.81
C GLY A 29 -2.68 -16.40 8.09
N LEU A 30 -2.83 -15.08 8.29
CA LEU A 30 -1.97 -14.05 7.74
C LEU A 30 -1.07 -13.50 8.85
N GLU A 31 0.23 -13.60 8.66
CA GLU A 31 1.22 -12.93 9.50
C GLU A 31 1.88 -11.79 8.73
N LEU A 32 1.87 -10.58 9.31
CA LEU A 32 2.54 -9.40 8.78
C LEU A 32 3.76 -9.10 9.66
N ARG A 33 4.94 -8.94 9.05
CA ARG A 33 6.20 -8.74 9.78
C ARG A 33 6.83 -7.39 9.48
N ILE A 34 7.34 -6.75 10.53
CA ILE A 34 8.21 -5.57 10.46
C ILE A 34 9.50 -5.93 11.20
N ASP A 35 10.43 -6.55 10.47
CA ASP A 35 11.74 -6.94 11.00
C ASP A 35 12.64 -5.71 11.17
N ALA A 36 13.76 -5.85 11.88
CA ALA A 36 14.70 -4.77 12.16
C ALA A 36 15.25 -4.10 10.88
N ASP A 37 15.40 -4.86 9.79
CA ASP A 37 15.87 -4.40 8.48
C ASP A 37 14.74 -3.91 7.56
N THR A 38 13.49 -3.84 8.04
CA THR A 38 12.38 -3.24 7.27
C THR A 38 12.66 -1.75 7.08
N PRO A 39 12.83 -1.28 5.83
CA PRO A 39 13.07 0.13 5.59
C PRO A 39 11.78 0.94 5.77
N PRO A 40 11.87 2.25 6.03
CA PRO A 40 10.71 3.13 5.98
C PRO A 40 10.07 3.14 4.58
N TRP A 41 8.74 3.20 4.50
CA TRP A 41 8.02 3.03 3.24
C TRP A 41 8.14 4.24 2.31
N ALA A 42 8.22 5.45 2.89
CA ALA A 42 8.37 6.70 2.17
C ALA A 42 9.06 7.79 3.03
N PRO A 43 10.40 7.72 3.19
CA PRO A 43 11.16 8.64 4.01
C PRO A 43 10.88 10.12 3.74
N GLU A 44 10.65 10.48 2.47
CA GLU A 44 10.50 11.88 2.08
C GLU A 44 9.14 12.49 2.46
N ILE A 45 8.14 11.66 2.80
CA ILE A 45 6.78 12.11 3.10
C ILE A 45 6.21 11.59 4.43
N ASP A 46 6.82 10.56 5.01
CA ASP A 46 6.37 9.94 6.27
C ASP A 46 7.54 9.50 7.18
N GLY A 47 8.74 10.05 6.95
CA GLY A 47 9.90 9.84 7.82
C GLY A 47 10.24 8.36 8.04
N ASP A 48 10.47 7.99 9.30
CA ASP A 48 10.92 6.64 9.68
C ASP A 48 9.78 5.61 9.82
N VAL A 49 8.56 5.93 9.35
CA VAL A 49 7.43 5.01 9.45
C VAL A 49 7.71 3.75 8.62
N ARG A 50 7.67 2.60 9.31
CA ARG A 50 7.81 1.26 8.73
C ARG A 50 6.47 0.55 8.79
N CYS A 51 6.15 -0.22 7.75
CA CYS A 51 4.89 -0.94 7.70
C CYS A 51 5.01 -2.25 6.92
N SER A 52 4.14 -3.20 7.25
CA SER A 52 3.80 -4.34 6.40
C SER A 52 2.28 -4.41 6.36
N HIS A 53 1.70 -4.24 5.17
CA HIS A 53 0.28 -3.93 5.04
C HIS A 53 -0.33 -4.57 3.79
N VAL A 54 -1.54 -5.11 3.94
CA VAL A 54 -2.35 -5.63 2.83
C VAL A 54 -3.62 -4.80 2.64
N GLN A 55 -3.97 -4.48 1.41
CA GLN A 55 -5.19 -3.76 1.03
C GLN A 55 -6.13 -4.69 0.26
N THR A 56 -7.44 -4.44 0.39
CA THR A 56 -8.49 -5.11 -0.39
C THR A 56 -8.95 -4.27 -1.59
N GLY A 57 -8.29 -3.14 -1.84
CA GLY A 57 -8.53 -2.29 -2.99
C GLY A 57 -7.34 -1.36 -3.23
N GLN A 58 -7.21 -0.89 -4.46
CA GLN A 58 -6.18 0.08 -4.85
C GLN A 58 -6.77 1.06 -5.86
N LEU A 59 -6.70 2.35 -5.53
CA LEU A 59 -6.98 3.46 -6.42
C LEU A 59 -5.77 4.39 -6.52
N SER A 60 -5.39 4.73 -7.75
CA SER A 60 -4.32 5.68 -8.07
C SER A 60 -4.71 6.43 -9.34
N GLY A 61 -4.54 7.75 -9.34
CA GLY A 61 -4.54 8.55 -10.56
C GLY A 61 -3.21 8.48 -11.30
N PRO A 62 -3.03 9.30 -12.34
CA PRO A 62 -1.77 9.43 -13.06
C PRO A 62 -0.68 10.08 -12.18
N VAL A 63 0.58 9.85 -12.54
CA VAL A 63 1.76 10.47 -11.88
C VAL A 63 1.61 12.00 -11.86
N GLY A 64 1.99 12.61 -10.74
CA GLY A 64 1.86 14.05 -10.50
C GLY A 64 0.47 14.49 -10.02
N SER A 65 -0.55 13.64 -10.13
CA SER A 65 -1.90 13.98 -9.64
C SER A 65 -2.03 13.81 -8.12
N PRO A 66 -2.97 14.51 -7.46
CA PRO A 66 -3.31 14.29 -6.06
C PRO A 66 -4.31 13.13 -5.86
N VAL A 67 -4.58 12.33 -6.89
CA VAL A 67 -5.65 11.31 -6.87
C VAL A 67 -5.11 9.98 -6.36
N GLY A 68 -5.54 9.58 -5.18
CA GLY A 68 -5.13 8.33 -4.54
C GLY A 68 -5.84 8.12 -3.21
N GLN A 69 -5.84 6.88 -2.73
CA GLN A 69 -6.45 6.50 -1.47
C GLN A 69 -5.56 6.83 -0.26
N HIS A 70 -6.18 7.05 0.90
CA HIS A 70 -5.51 7.33 2.18
C HIS A 70 -4.57 8.57 2.11
N ARG A 71 -5.14 9.75 1.90
CA ARG A 71 -4.41 11.03 1.93
C ARG A 71 -4.23 11.50 3.38
N PHE A 72 -3.12 11.13 4.00
CA PHE A 72 -2.84 11.42 5.42
C PHE A 72 -2.18 12.78 5.66
N ARG A 73 -1.68 13.44 4.61
CA ARG A 73 -1.08 14.79 4.68
C ARG A 73 -1.37 15.61 3.41
N PRO A 74 -1.35 16.95 3.50
CA PRO A 74 -1.43 17.80 2.31
C PRO A 74 -0.20 17.65 1.40
N GLY A 75 -0.39 17.92 0.11
CA GLY A 75 0.70 17.94 -0.88
C GLY A 75 1.13 16.57 -1.42
N LEU A 76 0.42 15.49 -1.09
CA LEU A 76 0.69 14.17 -1.68
C LEU A 76 0.41 14.18 -3.18
N VAL A 77 1.38 13.69 -3.94
CA VAL A 77 1.29 13.50 -5.40
C VAL A 77 1.65 12.07 -5.75
N VAL A 78 0.96 11.50 -6.74
CA VAL A 78 1.26 10.15 -7.22
C VAL A 78 2.68 10.15 -7.79
N ARG A 79 3.56 9.33 -7.23
CA ARG A 79 4.95 9.11 -7.67
C ARG A 79 5.09 7.89 -8.58
N GLU A 80 4.28 6.86 -8.34
CA GLU A 80 4.24 5.64 -9.18
C GLU A 80 2.79 5.26 -9.45
N ALA A 81 2.31 5.43 -10.69
CA ALA A 81 0.93 5.09 -11.04
C ALA A 81 0.66 3.59 -10.82
N GLN A 82 -0.47 3.28 -10.18
CA GLN A 82 -0.88 1.91 -9.86
C GLN A 82 -2.15 1.54 -10.61
N PRO A 83 -2.28 0.29 -11.06
CA PRO A 83 -3.51 -0.13 -11.69
C PRO A 83 -4.62 -0.22 -10.64
N GLU A 84 -5.84 0.13 -11.04
CA GLU A 84 -6.98 0.01 -10.15
C GLU A 84 -7.24 -1.46 -9.78
N ARG A 85 -7.55 -1.72 -8.51
CA ARG A 85 -7.94 -3.04 -8.00
C ARG A 85 -9.18 -2.89 -7.15
N ARG A 86 -10.26 -3.55 -7.58
CA ARG A 86 -11.50 -3.72 -6.82
C ARG A 86 -11.53 -5.18 -6.34
N LEU A 87 -11.02 -5.45 -5.13
CA LEU A 87 -10.99 -6.82 -4.60
C LEU A 87 -12.19 -7.01 -3.68
N TRP A 88 -12.04 -6.71 -2.38
CA TRP A 88 -13.12 -6.77 -1.41
C TRP A 88 -13.50 -5.36 -0.98
N LEU A 89 -14.50 -4.80 -1.67
CA LEU A 89 -15.01 -3.45 -1.43
C LEU A 89 -16.29 -3.51 -0.59
N PRO A 90 -16.56 -2.50 0.26
CA PRO A 90 -17.86 -2.35 0.90
C PRO A 90 -18.98 -2.29 -0.14
N GLN A 91 -20.08 -3.02 0.12
CA GLN A 91 -21.27 -3.00 -0.74
C GLN A 91 -22.29 -1.96 -0.29
N HIS A 92 -22.23 -1.59 0.99
CA HIS A 92 -23.13 -0.65 1.65
C HIS A 92 -22.30 0.23 2.61
N GLY A 93 -22.76 1.44 2.85
CA GLY A 93 -22.14 2.43 3.75
C GLY A 93 -23.18 3.39 4.28
#